data_AF-A0A438G808-F1
#
_entry.id   AF-A0A438G808-F1
#
_cell.length_a   1.000
_cell.length_b   1.000
_cell.length_c   1.000
_cell.angle_alpha   90.00
_cell.angle_beta   90.00
_cell.angle_gamma   90.00
#
_symmetry.space_group_name_H-M   'P 1'
#
loop_
_entity.id
_entity.type
_entity.pdbx_description
1 polymer ?
#
loop_
_entity_poly.entity_id
_entity_poly.type
_entity_poly.pdbx_seq_one_letter_code
_entity_poly.pdbx_strand_id
1 'polypeptide(L)'
;MKSGGITQFKFHLTHNDPHNNTKKCPRVPPEVKEEIQLLVHDKNKAKTKKAADIQEIHAQLRGTMGTRDTHLIDEDDDDDDEDVEDEDVYMYPTYMHSDERDAYIDLQFVP
;
A
#
# COMPACT_ATOMS: atom_id res chain seq x y z
N MET A 1 13.28 7.08 5.90
CA MET A 1 11.94 7.46 6.37
C MET A 1 11.77 7.04 7.83
N LYS A 2 10.86 7.66 8.58
CA LYS A 2 10.46 7.17 9.91
C LYS A 2 9.39 6.10 9.69
N SER A 3 9.44 4.98 10.42
CA SER A 3 8.42 3.94 10.32
C SER A 3 7.07 4.42 10.85
N GLY A 4 5.97 3.88 10.32
CA GLY A 4 4.62 4.12 10.82
C GLY A 4 4.41 3.64 12.26
N GLY A 5 3.35 4.13 12.91
CA GLY A 5 3.08 3.89 14.33
C GLY A 5 2.91 2.40 14.69
N ILE A 6 2.25 1.64 13.82
CA ILE A 6 2.03 0.18 14.00
C ILE A 6 3.35 -0.58 13.91
N THR A 7 4.22 -0.22 12.96
CA THR A 7 5.54 -0.81 12.82
C THR A 7 6.40 -0.52 14.06
N GLN A 8 6.38 0.70 14.57
CA GLN A 8 7.05 1.05 15.82
C GLN A 8 6.48 0.27 17.02
N PHE A 9 5.17 0.08 17.09
CA PHE A 9 4.52 -0.71 18.13
C PHE A 9 4.97 -2.18 18.11
N LYS A 10 5.04 -2.79 16.92
CA LYS A 10 5.56 -4.16 16.75
C LYS A 10 7.01 -4.26 17.25
N PHE A 11 7.86 -3.28 16.95
CA PHE A 11 9.24 -3.25 17.44
C PHE A 11 9.34 -3.03 18.96
N HIS A 12 8.49 -2.18 19.52
CA HIS A 12 8.38 -1.97 20.97
C HIS A 12 8.09 -3.27 21.73
N LEU A 13 7.25 -4.15 21.17
CA LEU A 13 6.88 -5.44 21.76
C LEU A 13 7.92 -6.54 21.51
N THR A 14 8.45 -6.62 20.29
CA THR A 14 9.38 -7.69 19.89
C THR A 14 10.83 -7.44 20.29
N HIS A 15 11.18 -6.20 20.65
CA HIS A 15 12.52 -5.73 20.97
C HIS A 15 13.53 -5.85 19.82
N ASN A 16 13.05 -5.96 18.57
CA ASN A 16 13.85 -6.24 17.38
C ASN A 16 13.91 -5.05 16.41
N ASP A 17 13.98 -3.83 16.94
CA ASP A 17 14.17 -2.63 16.13
C ASP A 17 15.56 -2.58 15.50
N PRO A 18 15.69 -2.61 14.16
CA PRO A 18 16.97 -2.53 13.47
C PRO A 18 17.73 -1.23 13.77
N HIS A 19 17.00 -0.15 14.05
CA HIS A 19 17.56 1.18 14.27
C HIS A 19 17.66 1.57 15.74
N ASN A 20 17.17 0.71 16.64
CA ASN A 20 17.14 0.92 18.09
C ASN A 20 16.60 2.30 18.50
N ASN A 21 15.65 2.83 17.74
CA ASN A 21 15.02 4.14 17.95
C ASN A 21 13.72 4.03 18.76
N THR A 22 13.14 2.84 18.84
CA THR A 22 11.97 2.53 19.64
C THR A 22 12.36 2.11 21.06
N LYS A 23 11.62 2.62 22.04
CA LYS A 23 11.72 2.14 23.42
C LYS A 23 11.25 0.69 23.48
N LYS A 24 11.79 -0.12 24.38
CA LYS A 24 11.38 -1.53 24.57
C LYS A 24 10.31 -1.65 25.66
N CYS A 25 9.28 -2.46 25.44
CA CYS A 25 8.31 -2.78 26.48
C CYS A 25 8.93 -3.71 27.53
N PRO A 26 9.00 -3.34 28.81
CA PRO A 26 9.65 -4.18 29.83
C PRO A 26 8.84 -5.43 30.20
N ARG A 27 7.52 -5.44 29.93
CA ARG A 27 6.60 -6.53 30.32
C ARG A 27 5.80 -7.02 29.13
N VAL A 28 6.42 -7.84 28.31
CA VAL A 28 5.73 -8.57 27.23
C VAL A 28 5.78 -10.05 27.59
N PRO A 29 4.61 -10.74 27.71
CA PRO A 29 4.60 -12.18 27.84
C PRO A 29 5.38 -12.83 26.68
N PRO A 30 6.16 -13.88 26.94
CA PRO A 30 6.99 -14.51 25.91
C PRO A 30 6.15 -15.01 24.72
N GLU A 31 4.95 -15.51 24.97
CA GLU A 31 4.04 -16.01 23.95
C GLU A 31 3.66 -14.90 22.95
N VAL A 32 3.28 -13.73 23.48
CA VAL A 32 2.92 -12.55 22.66
C VAL A 32 4.14 -12.05 21.89
N LYS A 33 5.31 -12.06 22.52
CA LYS A 33 6.55 -11.62 21.87
C LYS A 33 6.89 -12.52 20.67
N GLU A 34 6.78 -13.83 20.83
CA GLU A 34 7.05 -14.82 19.78
C GLU A 34 6.03 -14.74 18.65
N GLU A 35 4.73 -14.61 18.97
CA GLU A 35 3.66 -14.49 17.98
C GLU A 35 3.87 -13.26 17.07
N ILE A 36 4.18 -12.12 17.67
CA ILE A 36 4.43 -10.90 16.90
C ILE A 36 5.73 -11.00 16.09
N GLN A 37 6.77 -11.66 16.62
CA GLN A 37 7.99 -11.91 15.86
C GLN A 37 7.73 -12.78 14.63
N LEU A 38 6.95 -13.85 14.77
CA LEU A 38 6.55 -14.71 13.66
C LEU A 38 5.75 -13.93 12.61
N LEU A 39 4.75 -13.15 13.05
CA LEU A 39 3.96 -12.31 12.16
C LEU A 39 4.81 -11.32 11.35
N VAL A 40 5.76 -10.64 12.01
CA VAL A 40 6.66 -9.69 11.35
C VAL A 40 7.55 -10.41 10.33
N HIS A 41 8.08 -11.57 10.69
CA HIS A 41 8.92 -12.37 9.79
C HIS A 41 8.14 -12.81 8.54
N ASP A 42 6.94 -13.37 8.72
CA ASP A 42 6.13 -13.86 7.61
C ASP A 42 5.66 -12.73 6.69
N LYS A 43 5.29 -11.57 7.27
CA LYS A 43 4.98 -10.37 6.49
C LYS A 43 6.18 -9.92 5.65
N ASN A 44 7.37 -9.89 6.23
CA ASN A 44 8.58 -9.50 5.51
C ASN A 44 8.91 -10.49 4.37
N LYS A 45 8.77 -11.79 4.64
CA LYS A 45 8.94 -12.83 3.62
C LYS A 45 7.96 -12.68 2.46
N ALA A 46 6.69 -12.38 2.76
CA ALA A 46 5.66 -12.13 1.74
C ALA A 46 5.98 -10.87 0.92
N LYS A 47 6.42 -9.78 1.57
CA LYS A 47 6.88 -8.55 0.89
C LYS A 47 8.06 -8.82 -0.05
N THR A 48 9.08 -9.56 0.41
CA THR A 48 10.23 -9.95 -0.43
C THR A 48 9.79 -10.77 -1.64
N LYS A 49 8.86 -11.70 -1.45
CA LYS A 49 8.32 -12.49 -2.56
C LYS A 49 7.55 -11.62 -3.56
N LYS A 50 6.64 -10.75 -3.10
CA LYS A 50 5.90 -9.80 -3.96
C LYS A 50 6.88 -8.96 -4.79
N ALA A 51 7.92 -8.42 -4.16
CA ALA A 51 8.93 -7.64 -4.86
C ALA A 51 9.69 -8.46 -5.92
N ALA A 52 10.05 -9.71 -5.61
CA ALA A 52 10.69 -10.61 -6.58
C ALA A 52 9.76 -10.92 -7.77
N ASP A 53 8.49 -11.22 -7.51
CA ASP A 53 7.48 -11.53 -8.54
C ASP A 53 7.26 -10.30 -9.47
N ILE A 54 7.19 -9.08 -8.91
CA ILE A 54 7.11 -7.83 -9.69
C ILE A 54 8.36 -7.66 -10.58
N GLN A 55 9.56 -7.84 -10.01
CA GLN A 55 10.80 -7.72 -10.77
C GLN A 55 10.90 -8.76 -11.90
N GLU A 56 10.38 -9.97 -11.68
CA GLU A 56 10.29 -11.00 -12.71
C GLU A 56 9.35 -10.58 -13.84
N ILE A 57 8.15 -10.07 -13.52
CA ILE A 57 7.21 -9.54 -14.50
C ILE A 57 7.85 -8.39 -15.30
N HIS A 58 8.51 -7.44 -14.63
CA HIS A 58 9.23 -6.35 -15.29
C HIS A 58 10.34 -6.87 -16.22
N ALA A 59 11.07 -7.91 -15.82
CA ALA A 59 12.10 -8.53 -16.65
C ALA A 59 11.52 -9.19 -17.91
N GLN A 60 10.37 -9.88 -17.79
CA GLN A 60 9.68 -10.49 -18.93
C GLN A 60 9.14 -9.42 -19.89
N LEU A 61 8.51 -8.36 -19.37
CA LEU A 61 7.89 -7.30 -20.17
C LEU A 61 8.92 -6.39 -20.87
N ARG A 62 10.13 -6.24 -20.31
CA ARG A 62 11.24 -5.49 -20.95
C ARG A 62 11.56 -5.98 -22.36
N GLY A 63 11.26 -7.24 -22.70
CA GLY A 63 11.46 -7.79 -24.04
C GLY A 63 10.27 -7.61 -25.00
N THR A 64 9.06 -7.35 -24.50
CA THR A 64 7.81 -7.42 -25.31
C THR A 64 7.25 -6.07 -25.72
N MET A 65 7.49 -5.00 -24.95
CA MET A 65 7.06 -3.63 -25.29
C MET A 65 8.27 -2.72 -25.45
N GLY A 66 8.60 -2.42 -26.70
CA GLY A 66 9.80 -1.66 -27.07
C GLY A 66 9.80 -0.23 -26.54
N THR A 67 10.91 0.13 -25.88
CA THR A 67 11.67 1.42 -25.91
C THR A 67 10.93 2.78 -25.88
N ARG A 68 9.61 2.84 -25.70
CA ARG A 68 8.81 4.06 -25.90
C ARG A 68 7.88 4.44 -24.76
N ASP A 69 8.03 3.83 -23.58
CA ASP A 69 7.27 4.29 -22.42
C ASP A 69 8.22 4.76 -21.32
N THR A 70 8.36 6.09 -21.23
CA THR A 70 9.18 6.80 -20.25
C THR A 70 8.34 7.28 -19.08
N HIS A 71 7.15 6.73 -18.85
CA HIS A 71 6.41 7.03 -17.65
C HIS A 71 7.04 6.27 -16.48
N LEU A 72 7.87 6.98 -15.71
CA LEU A 72 8.39 6.49 -14.43
C LEU A 72 7.18 6.36 -13.49
N ILE A 73 6.62 5.15 -13.41
CA ILE A 73 5.73 4.79 -12.32
C ILE A 73 6.64 4.76 -11.08
N ASP A 74 6.33 5.59 -10.09
CA ASP A 74 7.05 5.59 -8.82
C ASP A 74 6.78 4.25 -8.15
N GLU A 75 7.82 3.43 -7.98
CA GLU A 75 7.73 2.02 -7.55
C GLU A 75 7.60 1.89 -6.01
N ASP A 76 7.45 3.02 -5.31
CA ASP A 76 7.49 3.12 -3.84
C ASP A 76 6.11 3.38 -3.23
N ASP A 77 5.05 2.82 -3.83
CA ASP A 77 3.74 2.66 -3.18
C ASP A 77 3.87 1.53 -2.13
N ASP A 78 4.65 1.84 -1.09
CA ASP A 78 4.77 1.06 0.12
C ASP A 78 3.47 1.32 0.90
N ASP A 79 2.37 0.69 0.46
CA ASP A 79 1.06 0.65 1.13
C ASP A 79 1.28 0.28 2.61
N ASP A 80 1.43 1.30 3.44
CA ASP A 80 1.49 1.22 4.90
C ASP A 80 0.05 1.43 5.39
N ASP A 81 -0.70 0.31 5.48
CA ASP A 81 -1.97 0.22 6.21
C ASP A 81 -3.10 1.18 5.75
N GLU A 82 -3.40 1.24 4.45
CA GLU A 82 -4.75 1.68 4.05
C GLU A 82 -5.67 0.45 4.09
N ASP A 83 -6.24 0.21 5.27
CA ASP A 83 -7.53 -0.49 5.37
C ASP A 83 -8.51 0.41 4.61
N VAL A 84 -8.58 0.21 3.30
CA VAL A 84 -9.55 0.88 2.44
C VAL A 84 -10.90 0.30 2.87
N GLU A 85 -11.48 0.90 3.91
CA GLU A 85 -12.92 0.97 4.05
C GLU A 85 -13.43 1.32 2.65
N ASP A 86 -14.32 0.49 2.13
CA ASP A 86 -14.93 0.64 0.82
C ASP A 86 -15.55 2.04 0.72
N GLU A 87 -14.74 3.05 0.38
CA GLU A 87 -15.20 4.38 0.09
C GLU A 87 -15.94 4.18 -1.22
N ASP A 88 -17.25 4.14 -1.11
CA ASP A 88 -18.22 4.02 -2.17
C ASP A 88 -18.04 5.22 -3.10
N VAL A 89 -17.02 5.12 -3.95
CA VAL A 89 -16.78 6.03 -5.05
C VAL A 89 -18.03 5.94 -5.89
N TYR A 90 -18.86 6.97 -5.79
CA TYR A 90 -20.10 7.12 -6.53
C TYR A 90 -19.76 7.08 -8.02
N MET A 91 -19.71 5.88 -8.59
CA MET A 91 -19.50 5.67 -10.01
C MET A 91 -20.74 6.23 -10.70
N TYR A 92 -20.56 7.32 -11.43
CA TYR A 92 -21.59 7.84 -12.31
C TYR A 92 -22.06 6.69 -13.22
N PRO A 93 -23.36 6.42 -13.36
CA PRO A 93 -23.84 5.32 -14.20
C PRO A 93 -23.22 5.42 -15.59
N THR A 94 -22.58 4.33 -16.04
CA THR A 94 -21.89 4.21 -17.33
C THR A 94 -22.81 4.33 -18.55
N TYR A 95 -24.11 4.57 -18.32
CA TYR A 95 -25.13 4.78 -19.34
C TYR A 95 -25.64 6.22 -19.29
N MET A 96 -24.75 7.19 -19.51
CA MET A 96 -25.13 8.57 -19.84
C MET A 96 -24.28 8.97 -21.04
N HIS A 97 -24.92 9.25 -22.18
CA HIS A 97 -24.20 9.72 -23.36
C HIS A 97 -23.71 11.16 -23.14
N SER A 98 -22.58 11.52 -23.77
CA SER A 98 -21.84 12.77 -23.49
C SER A 98 -22.69 14.04 -23.61
N ASP A 99 -23.70 14.02 -24.48
CA ASP A 99 -24.67 15.06 -24.75
C ASP A 99 -25.70 15.28 -23.63
N GLU A 100 -25.95 14.29 -22.78
CA GLU A 100 -26.84 14.41 -21.61
C GLU A 100 -26.12 15.02 -20.39
N ARG A 101 -24.77 14.97 -20.35
CA ARG A 101 -23.98 15.59 -19.28
C ARG A 101 -23.99 17.12 -19.35
N ASP A 102 -23.91 17.68 -20.55
CA ASP A 102 -23.86 19.13 -20.74
C ASP A 102 -25.17 19.80 -20.30
N ALA A 103 -26.31 19.14 -20.50
CA ALA A 103 -27.62 19.63 -20.05
C ALA A 103 -27.78 19.62 -18.51
N TYR A 104 -27.14 18.69 -17.81
CA TYR A 104 -27.21 18.61 -16.34
C TYR A 104 -26.31 19.65 -15.66
N ILE A 105 -25.15 19.95 -16.26
CA ILE A 105 -24.23 20.97 -15.75
C ILE A 105 -24.83 22.37 -15.93
N ASP A 106 -25.50 22.64 -17.05
CA ASP A 106 -26.17 23.93 -17.30
C ASP A 106 -27.37 24.18 -16.37
N LEU A 107 -28.08 23.14 -15.92
CA LEU A 107 -29.20 23.27 -14.98
C LEU A 107 -28.76 23.58 -13.55
N GLN A 108 -27.49 23.34 -13.20
CA GLN A 108 -26.97 23.57 -11.85
C GLN A 108 -26.35 24.97 -11.67
N PHE A 109 -26.24 25.75 -12.76
CA PHE A 109 -25.75 27.13 -12.78
C PHE A 109 -26.77 28.12 -13.38
N VAL A 110 -28.04 27.97 -13.02
CA VAL A 110 -29.03 29.05 -13.21
C VAL A 110 -28.97 29.98 -11.97
N PRO A 111 -28.65 31.28 -12.11
CA PRO A 111 -28.57 32.23 -11.00
C PRO A 111 -29.92 32.56 -10.35
#